data_AF-A0A6N6S6J8-F1
#
_entry.id   AF-A0A6N6S6J8-F1
#
_cell.length_a   1.000
_cell.length_b   1.000
_cell.length_c   1.000
_cell.angle_alpha   90.00
_cell.angle_beta   90.00
_cell.angle_gamma   90.00
#
_symmetry.space_group_name_H-M   'P 1'
#
loop_
_entity.id
_entity.type
_entity.pdbx_description
1 polymer ?
#
loop_
_entity_poly.entity_id
_entity_poly.type
_entity_poly.pdbx_seq_one_letter_code
_entity_poly.pdbx_strand_id
1 'polypeptide(L)' 'MEIILPLEKMSIEENIRTMETIWDDLCRKADSISSPSWHGEVWFFRKKVELVLPII' A
#
# COMPACT_ATOMS: atom_id res chain seq x y z
N MET A 1 9.22 -7.99 13.51
CA MET A 1 10.35 -8.33 12.62
C MET A 1 10.48 -7.21 11.63
N GLU A 2 11.59 -6.49 11.64
CA GLU A 2 11.86 -5.43 10.67
C GLU A 2 12.48 -6.09 9.43
N ILE A 3 11.92 -5.84 8.25
CA ILE A 3 12.42 -6.36 6.98
C ILE A 3 13.06 -5.19 6.24
N ILE A 4 14.39 -5.23 6.11
CA ILE A 4 15.15 -4.18 5.42
C ILE A 4 15.44 -4.67 4.00
N LEU A 5 14.80 -4.04 3.01
CA LEU A 5 15.11 -4.24 1.59
C LEU A 5 16.10 -3.15 1.13
N PRO A 6 17.21 -3.50 0.45
CA PRO A 6 18.19 -2.53 -0.02
C PRO A 6 17.72 -1.81 -1.30
N LEU A 7 16.57 -1.13 -1.24
CA LEU A 7 15.89 -0.51 -2.39
C LEU A 7 16.79 0.49 -3.15
N GLU A 8 17.72 1.15 -2.45
CA GLU A 8 18.69 2.08 -3.02
C GLU A 8 19.70 1.42 -3.96
N LYS A 9 19.88 0.10 -3.84
CA LYS A 9 20.80 -0.69 -4.69
C LYS A 9 20.09 -1.33 -5.87
N MET A 10 18.78 -1.18 -5.97
CA MET A 10 17.94 -1.80 -6.99
C MET A 10 17.61 -0.79 -8.08
N SER A 11 17.58 -1.23 -9.33
CA SER A 11 17.01 -0.45 -10.41
C SER A 11 15.50 -0.23 -10.18
N ILE A 12 14.95 0.78 -10.87
CA ILE A 12 13.51 1.07 -10.80
C ILE A 12 12.69 -0.17 -11.21
N GLU A 13 13.12 -0.91 -12.24
CA GLU A 13 12.45 -2.13 -12.70
C GLU A 13 12.45 -3.22 -11.62
N GLU A 14 13.57 -3.44 -10.95
CA GLU A 14 13.68 -4.43 -9.88
C GLU A 14 12.82 -4.05 -8.67
N ASN A 15 12.76 -2.76 -8.33
CA ASN A 15 11.88 -2.25 -7.28
C ASN A 15 10.41 -2.48 -7.62
N ILE A 16 10.00 -2.22 -8.87
CA ILE A 16 8.62 -2.46 -9.33
C ILE A 16 8.28 -3.95 -9.27
N ARG A 17 9.14 -4.82 -9.79
CA ARG A 17 8.92 -6.28 -9.75
C ARG A 17 8.83 -6.82 -8.32
N THR A 18 9.64 -6.26 -7.42
CA THR A 18 9.60 -6.63 -6.00
C THR A 18 8.27 -6.22 -5.36
N MET A 19 7.80 -5.02 -5.64
CA MET A 19 6.48 -4.55 -5.21
C MET A 19 5.35 -5.45 -5.76
N GLU A 20 5.38 -5.81 -7.04
CA GLU A 20 4.39 -6.70 -7.68
C GLU A 20 4.40 -8.09 -7.03
N THR A 21 5.58 -8.65 -6.77
CA THR A 21 5.71 -9.96 -6.13
C THR A 21 5.15 -9.97 -4.71
N ILE A 22 5.42 -8.90 -3.94
CA ILE A 22 4.85 -8.72 -2.59
C ILE A 22 3.33 -8.61 -2.69
N TRP A 23 2.84 -7.81 -3.64
CA TRP A 23 1.41 -7.61 -3.83
C TRP A 23 0.68 -8.90 -4.19
N ASP A 24 1.22 -9.70 -5.11
CA ASP A 24 0.66 -10.99 -5.51
C ASP A 24 0.60 -11.99 -4.34
N ASP A 25 1.63 -12.01 -3.48
CA ASP A 25 1.65 -12.86 -2.28
C ASP A 25 0.60 -12.42 -1.25
N LEU A 26 0.42 -11.11 -1.07
CA LEU A 26 -0.62 -10.56 -0.20
C LEU A 26 -2.02 -10.86 -0.73
N CYS A 27 -2.26 -10.72 -2.05
CA CYS A 27 -3.54 -11.05 -2.67
C CYS A 27 -3.89 -12.53 -2.51
N ARG A 28 -2.93 -13.44 -2.66
CA ARG A 28 -3.13 -14.88 -2.43
C ARG A 28 -3.49 -15.23 -0.98
N LYS A 29 -3.15 -14.36 -0.03
CA LYS A 29 -3.41 -14.54 1.41
C LYS A 29 -4.52 -13.62 1.92
N ALA A 30 -5.18 -12.87 1.05
CA ALA A 30 -6.12 -11.81 1.42
C ALA A 30 -7.27 -12.32 2.31
N ASP A 31 -7.77 -13.53 2.05
CA ASP A 31 -8.85 -14.14 2.85
C ASP A 31 -8.43 -14.49 4.29
N SER A 32 -7.12 -14.53 4.57
CA SER A 32 -6.54 -14.89 5.86
C SER A 32 -5.95 -13.69 6.63
N ILE A 33 -5.89 -12.51 6.00
CA ILE A 33 -5.29 -11.31 6.60
C ILE A 33 -6.42 -10.43 7.12
N SER A 34 -6.51 -10.28 8.45
CA SER A 34 -7.37 -9.24 9.01
C SER A 34 -6.83 -7.88 8.61
N SER A 35 -7.68 -7.03 8.02
CA SER A 35 -7.32 -5.65 7.68
C SER A 35 -6.67 -4.96 8.89
N PRO A 36 -5.45 -4.41 8.74
CA PRO A 36 -4.80 -3.67 9.80
C PRO A 36 -5.67 -2.50 10.29
N SER A 37 -5.55 -2.12 11.56
CA SER A 37 -6.37 -1.04 12.15
C SER A 37 -6.28 0.29 11.40
N TRP A 38 -5.12 0.60 10.81
CA TRP A 38 -4.89 1.81 10.00
C TRP A 38 -5.60 1.78 8.64
N HIS A 39 -6.02 0.62 8.14
CA HIS A 39 -6.72 0.50 6.86
C HIS A 39 -8.09 1.22 6.89
N GLY A 40 -8.73 1.28 8.06
CA GLY A 40 -9.95 2.06 8.29
C GLY A 40 -9.73 3.58 8.34
N GLU A 41 -8.55 4.01 8.78
CA GLU A 41 -8.21 5.43 8.97
C GLU A 41 -7.97 6.16 7.63
N VAL A 42 -7.47 5.45 6.62
CA VAL A 42 -7.26 5.98 5.25
C VAL A 42 -8.57 6.49 4.62
N TRP A 43 -9.71 5.90 4.98
CA TRP A 43 -11.03 6.34 4.50
C TRP A 43 -11.44 7.70 5.06
N PHE A 44 -11.04 8.01 6.31
CA PHE A 44 -11.41 9.26 6.96
C PHE A 44 -10.66 10.46 6.38
N PHE A 45 -9.41 10.24 5.94
CA PHE A 45 -8.59 11.30 5.34
C PHE A 45 -9.12 11.71 3.96
N ARG A 46 -9.63 10.74 3.17
CA ARG A 46 -10.19 11.01 1.83
C ARG A 46 -11.52 11.75 1.87
N LYS A 47 -12.43 11.42 2.81
CA LYS A 47 -13.71 12.14 2.96
C LYS A 47 -13.56 13.60 3.37
N LYS A 48 -12.46 13.95 4.04
CA LYS A 48 -12.23 15.34 4.49
C LYS A 48 -11.76 16.26 3.36
N VAL A 49 -11.17 15.72 2.29
CA VAL A 49 -10.70 16.50 1.14
C VAL A 49 -11.82 16.74 0.11
N GLU A 50 -12.74 15.78 -0.03
CA GLU A 50 -13.88 15.88 -0.95
C GLU A 50 -14.92 16.94 -0.55
N LEU A 51 -14.93 17.37 0.72
CA LEU A 51 -15.80 18.45 1.22
C LEU A 51 -15.21 19.87 1.06
N VAL A 52 -13.99 20.02 0.50
CA VAL A 52 -13.28 21.31 0.48
C VAL A 52 -12.85 21.78 -0.91
N LEU A 53 -13.07 20.99 -1.97
CA LEU A 53 -12.76 21.43 -3.34
C LEU A 53 -13.98 21.28 -4.24
N PRO A 54 -14.63 22.39 -4.67
CA PRO A 54 -15.56 22.31 -5.78
C PRO A 54 -14.76 21.91 -7.02
N ILE A 55 -15.24 20.85 -7.67
CA ILE A 55 -14.70 20.28 -8.89
C ILE A 55 -14.58 21.40 -9.94
N ILE A 56 -13.34 21.73 -10.33
CA ILE A 56 -13.00 22.40 -11.60
C ILE A 56 -12.20 21.39 -12.41
#